data_AF-A0A255QPN1-F1
#
_entry.id   AF-A0A255QPN1-F1
#
_cell.length_a   1.000
_cell.length_b   1.000
_cell.length_c   1.000
_cell.angle_alpha   90.00
_cell.angle_beta   90.00
_cell.angle_gamma   90.00
#
_symmetry.space_group_name_H-M   'P 1'
#
loop_
_entity.id
_entity.type
_entity.pdbx_description
1 polymer ?
#
loop_
_entity_poly.entity_id
_entity_poly.type
_entity_poly.pdbx_seq_one_letter_code
_entity_poly.pdbx_strand_id
1 'polypeptide(L)'
;MRERNSSTFHSIWIRSLTKANLHSLINEVKLGQPDAIRRAAEFVAAESFGMWHNRARAKLCRYFKNHPPPAEECDRMVNAIASRLIEGRFSEQFKDQLSMAIRLSPDRMANALPLAESSDREYVRRYASWLRNKCAHSAAQSTSL
;
A
#
# COMPACT_ATOMS: atom_id res chain seq x y z
N MET A 1 5.67 23.18 13.58
CA MET A 1 5.66 23.57 12.15
C MET A 1 6.99 23.17 11.47
N ARG A 2 7.19 21.91 11.06
CA ARG A 2 8.37 21.47 10.27
C ARG A 2 8.10 20.31 9.29
N GLU A 3 6.85 20.06 8.90
CA GLU A 3 6.50 18.90 8.05
C GLU A 3 6.24 19.26 6.57
N ARG A 4 6.08 20.54 6.23
CA ARG A 4 5.68 20.96 4.87
C ARG A 4 6.78 20.82 3.80
N ASN A 5 8.07 20.84 4.16
CA ASN A 5 9.14 20.73 3.16
C ASN A 5 9.42 19.27 2.77
N SER A 6 9.36 18.33 3.71
CA SER A 6 9.67 16.93 3.43
C SER A 6 8.64 16.28 2.49
N SER A 7 7.34 16.55 2.70
CA SER A 7 6.28 16.01 1.82
C SER A 7 6.41 16.46 0.36
N THR A 8 6.88 17.70 0.12
CA THR A 8 6.99 18.26 -1.23
C THR A 8 8.15 17.63 -2.00
N PHE A 9 9.33 17.48 -1.39
CA PHE A 9 10.47 16.81 -2.04
C PHE A 9 10.20 15.33 -2.31
N HIS A 10 9.55 14.60 -1.39
CA HIS A 10 9.17 13.21 -1.62
C HIS A 10 8.23 13.05 -2.82
N SER A 11 7.28 13.97 -2.98
CA SER A 11 6.35 13.92 -4.11
C SER A 11 7.02 14.17 -5.46
N ILE A 12 8.09 14.98 -5.51
CA ILE A 12 8.78 15.35 -6.75
C ILE A 12 9.61 14.18 -7.29
N TRP A 13 10.44 13.54 -6.44
CA TRP A 13 11.28 12.44 -6.92
C TRP A 13 10.42 11.25 -7.38
N ILE A 14 9.34 10.94 -6.66
CA ILE A 14 8.42 9.84 -7.01
C ILE A 14 7.76 10.10 -8.36
N ARG A 15 7.34 11.34 -8.64
CA ARG A 15 6.75 11.72 -9.92
C ARG A 15 7.75 11.68 -11.08
N SER A 16 9.04 11.83 -10.79
CA SER A 16 10.11 11.75 -11.80
C SER A 16 10.55 10.32 -12.15
N LEU A 17 10.06 9.30 -11.43
CA LEU A 17 10.48 7.92 -11.66
C LEU A 17 10.05 7.40 -13.03
N THR A 18 11.03 7.12 -13.88
CA THR A 18 10.77 6.46 -15.17
C THR A 18 10.50 4.96 -14.98
N LYS A 19 10.02 4.31 -16.05
CA LYS A 19 9.95 2.83 -16.10
C LYS A 19 11.27 2.18 -15.72
N ALA A 20 12.41 2.69 -16.21
CA ALA A 20 13.72 2.12 -15.93
C ALA A 20 14.08 2.23 -14.44
N ASN A 21 13.82 3.39 -13.82
CA ASN A 21 14.07 3.59 -12.38
C ASN A 21 13.21 2.64 -11.54
N LEU A 22 11.94 2.46 -11.88
CA LEU A 22 11.04 1.54 -11.17
C LEU A 22 11.48 0.08 -11.31
N HIS A 23 12.00 -0.31 -12.47
CA HIS A 23 12.55 -1.64 -12.66
C HIS A 23 13.81 -1.88 -11.82
N SER A 24 14.75 -0.92 -11.75
CA SER A 24 15.94 -1.08 -10.90
C SER A 24 15.56 -1.13 -9.43
N LEU A 25 14.64 -0.25 -8.98
CA LEU A 25 14.14 -0.26 -7.60
C LEU A 25 13.56 -1.62 -7.21
N ILE A 26 12.74 -2.24 -8.08
CA ILE A 26 12.18 -3.57 -7.81
C ILE A 26 13.28 -4.64 -7.71
N ASN A 27 14.30 -4.58 -8.56
CA ASN A 27 15.39 -5.54 -8.53
C ASN A 27 16.25 -5.37 -7.27
N GLU A 28 16.58 -4.14 -6.90
CA GLU A 28 17.35 -3.84 -5.68
C GLU A 28 16.62 -4.31 -4.41
N VAL A 29 15.29 -4.11 -4.35
CA VAL A 29 14.46 -4.65 -3.26
C VAL A 29 14.56 -6.17 -3.17
N LYS A 30 14.49 -6.87 -4.31
CA LYS A 30 14.61 -8.34 -4.35
C LYS A 30 15.99 -8.84 -3.94
N LEU A 31 17.03 -8.03 -4.14
CA LEU A 31 18.38 -8.30 -3.67
C LEU A 31 18.57 -7.98 -2.17
N GLY A 32 17.53 -7.53 -1.47
CA GLY A 32 17.57 -7.25 -0.04
C GLY A 32 18.29 -5.95 0.32
N GLN A 33 18.46 -5.02 -0.63
CA GLN A 33 19.16 -3.76 -0.38
C GLN A 33 18.36 -2.86 0.58
N PRO A 34 18.87 -2.53 1.79
CA PRO A 34 18.09 -1.81 2.81
C PRO A 34 17.56 -0.46 2.34
N ASP A 35 18.38 0.32 1.64
CA ASP A 35 17.99 1.63 1.11
C ASP A 35 16.93 1.54 0.01
N ALA A 36 16.96 0.45 -0.79
CA ALA A 36 15.94 0.22 -1.79
C ALA A 36 14.62 -0.18 -1.15
N ILE A 37 14.64 -0.99 -0.08
CA ILE A 37 13.44 -1.35 0.69
C ILE A 37 12.77 -0.10 1.26
N ARG A 38 13.54 0.79 1.90
CA ARG A 38 13.03 2.06 2.44
C ARG A 38 12.41 2.93 1.35
N ARG A 39 13.14 3.19 0.26
CA ARG A 39 12.62 3.98 -0.88
C ARG A 39 11.38 3.35 -1.51
N ALA A 40 11.33 2.03 -1.59
CA ALA A 40 10.17 1.31 -2.13
C ALA A 40 8.95 1.41 -1.22
N ALA A 41 9.13 1.36 0.10
CA ALA A 41 8.05 1.59 1.06
C ALA A 41 7.53 3.03 0.99
N GLU A 42 8.42 4.03 0.91
CA GLU A 42 8.06 5.43 0.66
C GLU A 42 7.28 5.57 -0.67
N PHE A 43 7.75 4.92 -1.73
CA PHE A 43 7.07 4.91 -3.03
C PHE A 43 5.68 4.27 -2.97
N VAL A 44 5.51 3.16 -2.25
CA VAL A 44 4.20 2.49 -2.07
C VAL A 44 3.25 3.34 -1.22
N ALA A 45 3.76 4.05 -0.23
CA ALA A 45 2.98 4.91 0.65
C ALA A 45 2.54 6.23 -0.02
N ALA A 46 3.37 6.82 -0.88
CA ALA A 46 3.05 8.10 -1.51
C ALA A 46 1.88 8.03 -2.49
N GLU A 47 1.31 9.15 -2.93
CA GLU A 47 0.41 9.21 -4.09
C GLU A 47 1.19 9.56 -5.36
N SER A 48 0.98 8.81 -6.44
CA SER A 48 1.54 9.15 -7.75
C SER A 48 0.73 8.55 -8.88
N PHE A 49 0.74 9.22 -10.03
CA PHE A 49 -0.02 8.84 -11.22
C PHE A 49 0.94 8.45 -12.34
N GLY A 50 0.59 7.39 -13.06
CA GLY A 50 1.38 6.87 -14.17
C GLY A 50 1.16 5.37 -14.33
N MET A 51 1.00 4.91 -15.57
CA MET A 51 0.73 3.48 -15.84
C MET A 51 1.82 2.57 -15.23
N TRP A 52 3.09 2.98 -15.35
CA TRP A 52 4.20 2.22 -14.77
C TRP A 52 4.29 2.30 -13.25
N HIS A 53 3.77 3.37 -12.63
CA HIS A 53 3.78 3.52 -11.18
C HIS A 53 2.83 2.50 -10.53
N ASN A 54 1.61 2.38 -11.07
CA ASN A 54 0.64 1.40 -10.57
C ASN A 54 1.17 -0.04 -10.73
N ARG A 55 1.79 -0.36 -11.88
CA ARG A 55 2.42 -1.66 -12.11
C ARG A 55 3.58 -1.92 -11.14
N ALA A 56 4.42 -0.93 -10.88
CA ALA A 56 5.52 -1.07 -9.94
C ALA A 56 5.02 -1.29 -8.51
N ARG A 57 4.01 -0.53 -8.07
CA ARG A 57 3.36 -0.73 -6.77
C ARG A 57 2.77 -2.12 -6.62
N ALA A 58 2.06 -2.60 -7.64
CA ALA A 58 1.52 -3.96 -7.63
C ALA A 58 2.62 -5.01 -7.44
N LYS A 59 3.74 -4.88 -8.18
CA LYS A 59 4.89 -5.79 -8.05
C LYS A 59 5.53 -5.73 -6.64
N LEU A 60 5.77 -4.53 -6.12
CA LEU A 60 6.34 -4.34 -4.79
C LEU A 60 5.41 -4.87 -3.69
N CYS A 61 4.11 -4.59 -3.77
CA CYS A 61 3.14 -5.06 -2.78
C CYS A 61 3.03 -6.58 -2.76
N ARG A 62 3.07 -7.24 -3.93
CA ARG A 62 3.11 -8.72 -3.99
C ARG A 62 4.37 -9.27 -3.34
N TYR A 63 5.51 -8.59 -3.50
CA TYR A 63 6.77 -8.99 -2.87
C TYR A 63 6.73 -8.79 -1.36
N PHE A 64 6.39 -7.58 -0.89
CA PHE A 64 6.34 -7.22 0.53
C PHE A 64 5.29 -7.99 1.33
N LYS A 65 4.21 -8.44 0.69
CA LYS A 65 3.23 -9.35 1.31
C LYS A 65 3.88 -10.64 1.84
N ASN A 66 4.95 -11.13 1.18
CA ASN A 66 5.65 -12.36 1.54
C ASN A 66 7.02 -12.10 2.18
N HIS A 67 7.58 -10.91 1.97
CA HIS A 67 8.89 -10.48 2.49
C HIS A 67 8.70 -9.10 3.15
N PRO A 68 8.09 -9.06 4.34
CA PRO A 68 7.74 -7.80 4.98
C PRO A 68 8.99 -6.97 5.25
N PRO A 69 8.98 -5.65 4.95
CA PRO A 69 10.05 -4.76 5.36
C PRO A 69 10.03 -4.54 6.89
N PRO A 70 10.99 -3.79 7.46
CA PRO A 70 10.96 -3.44 8.87
C PRO A 70 9.61 -2.86 9.32
N ALA A 71 9.26 -3.03 10.60
CA ALA A 71 7.94 -2.69 11.14
C ALA A 71 7.53 -1.23 10.87
N GLU A 72 8.47 -0.28 10.97
CA GLU A 72 8.23 1.14 10.67
C GLU A 72 7.74 1.35 9.22
N GLU A 73 8.34 0.65 8.26
CA GLU A 73 7.99 0.75 6.85
C GLU A 73 6.66 0.04 6.55
N CYS A 74 6.39 -1.08 7.23
CA CYS A 74 5.08 -1.72 7.19
C CYS A 74 3.99 -0.75 7.67
N ASP A 75 4.20 -0.11 8.82
CA ASP A 75 3.28 0.83 9.42
C ASP A 75 2.99 2.01 8.51
N ARG A 76 4.05 2.61 7.95
CA ARG A 76 3.94 3.71 6.97
C ARG A 76 3.07 3.31 5.78
N MET A 77 3.34 2.15 5.17
CA MET A 77 2.56 1.69 4.01
C MET A 77 1.11 1.39 4.36
N VAL A 78 0.86 0.67 5.46
CA VAL A 78 -0.49 0.30 5.90
C VAL A 78 -1.32 1.56 6.19
N ASN A 79 -0.77 2.52 6.93
CA ASN A 79 -1.48 3.75 7.28
C ASN A 79 -1.85 4.56 6.01
N ALA A 80 -0.92 4.65 5.06
CA ALA A 80 -1.18 5.34 3.79
C ALA A 80 -2.21 4.61 2.90
N ILE A 81 -2.22 3.27 2.92
CA ILE A 81 -3.20 2.46 2.17
C ILE A 81 -4.60 2.57 2.81
N ALA A 82 -4.69 2.47 4.13
CA ALA A 82 -5.94 2.61 4.87
C ALA A 82 -6.56 4.01 4.66
N SER A 83 -5.74 5.07 4.77
CA SER A 83 -6.19 6.45 4.54
C SER A 83 -6.74 6.62 3.12
N ARG A 84 -6.01 6.13 2.10
CA ARG A 84 -6.49 6.19 0.71
C ARG A 84 -7.78 5.43 0.49
N LEU A 85 -7.97 4.28 1.14
CA LEU A 85 -9.22 3.53 1.09
C LEU A 85 -10.39 4.40 1.60
N ILE A 86 -10.25 4.97 2.80
CA ILE A 86 -11.28 5.78 3.46
C ILE A 86 -11.62 7.02 2.61
N GLU A 87 -10.60 7.72 2.11
CA GLU A 87 -10.77 8.96 1.35
C GLU A 87 -11.16 8.72 -0.12
N GLY A 88 -11.16 7.46 -0.57
CA GLY A 88 -11.39 7.08 -1.96
C GLY A 88 -10.31 7.57 -2.93
N ARG A 89 -9.08 7.85 -2.47
CA ARG A 89 -7.97 8.37 -3.29
C ARG A 89 -7.12 7.24 -3.88
N PHE A 90 -7.72 6.41 -4.74
CA PHE A 90 -7.03 5.29 -5.38
C PHE A 90 -7.59 4.95 -6.76
N SER A 91 -6.79 4.21 -7.55
CA SER A 91 -7.14 3.72 -8.89
C SER A 91 -7.61 2.26 -8.86
N GLU A 92 -8.16 1.74 -9.96
CA GLU A 92 -8.68 0.36 -10.04
C GLU A 92 -7.65 -0.75 -9.77
N GLN A 93 -6.35 -0.44 -9.72
CA GLN A 93 -5.27 -1.40 -9.44
C GLN A 93 -4.87 -1.43 -7.95
N PHE A 94 -5.77 -1.06 -7.06
CA PHE A 94 -5.50 -0.93 -5.63
C PHE A 94 -5.56 -2.25 -4.84
N LYS A 95 -6.10 -3.33 -5.42
CA LYS A 95 -6.27 -4.62 -4.71
C LYS A 95 -4.96 -5.27 -4.26
N ASP A 96 -3.87 -5.11 -5.01
CA ASP A 96 -2.56 -5.64 -4.58
C ASP A 96 -2.05 -4.92 -3.32
N GLN A 97 -2.28 -3.61 -3.22
CA GLN A 97 -1.94 -2.80 -2.04
C GLN A 97 -2.78 -3.21 -0.84
N LEU A 98 -4.10 -3.37 -1.01
CA LEU A 98 -4.99 -3.83 0.06
C LEU A 98 -4.67 -5.25 0.52
N SER A 99 -4.36 -6.16 -0.42
CA SER A 99 -3.97 -7.54 -0.08
C SER A 99 -2.71 -7.59 0.76
N MET A 100 -1.72 -6.75 0.43
CA MET A 100 -0.52 -6.59 1.25
C MET A 100 -0.88 -6.01 2.63
N ALA A 101 -1.65 -4.93 2.68
CA ALA A 101 -1.99 -4.26 3.94
C ALA A 101 -2.76 -5.16 4.92
N ILE A 102 -3.71 -5.97 4.43
CA ILE A 102 -4.40 -6.98 5.28
C ILE A 102 -3.39 -7.98 5.85
N ARG A 103 -2.44 -8.45 5.03
CA ARG A 103 -1.46 -9.45 5.47
C ARG A 103 -0.51 -8.90 6.53
N LEU A 104 -0.10 -7.64 6.38
CA LEU A 104 0.82 -6.96 7.29
C LEU A 104 0.15 -6.52 8.59
N SER A 105 -1.12 -6.10 8.54
CA SER A 105 -1.83 -5.55 9.69
C SER A 105 -3.36 -5.70 9.53
N PRO A 106 -3.89 -6.91 9.79
CA PRO A 106 -5.32 -7.19 9.62
C PRO A 106 -6.21 -6.29 10.51
N ASP A 107 -5.79 -6.03 11.74
CA ASP A 107 -6.58 -5.22 12.70
C ASP A 107 -6.76 -3.78 12.22
N ARG A 108 -5.70 -3.12 11.74
CA ARG A 108 -5.81 -1.76 11.20
C ARG A 108 -6.70 -1.71 9.96
N MET A 109 -6.61 -2.72 9.10
CA MET A 109 -7.48 -2.79 7.92
C MET A 109 -8.94 -3.06 8.31
N ALA A 110 -9.19 -3.87 9.35
CA ALA A 110 -10.52 -4.08 9.90
C ALA A 110 -11.10 -2.79 10.49
N ASN A 111 -10.28 -1.99 11.20
CA ASN A 111 -10.69 -0.69 11.75
C ASN A 111 -11.02 0.36 10.67
N ALA A 112 -10.45 0.24 9.46
CA ALA A 112 -10.77 1.12 8.34
C ALA A 112 -12.08 0.76 7.61
N LEU A 113 -12.59 -0.47 7.77
CA LEU A 113 -13.76 -0.96 7.04
C LEU A 113 -15.04 -0.15 7.31
N PRO A 114 -15.43 0.15 8.57
CA PRO A 114 -16.69 0.85 8.82
C PRO A 114 -16.76 2.21 8.10
N LEU A 115 -15.65 2.95 8.09
CA LEU A 115 -15.55 4.25 7.43
C LEU A 115 -15.60 4.12 5.90
N ALA A 116 -14.97 3.09 5.33
CA ALA A 116 -14.98 2.86 3.89
C ALA A 116 -16.37 2.38 3.40
N GLU A 117 -17.11 1.64 4.21
CA GLU A 117 -18.46 1.16 3.89
C GLU A 117 -19.52 2.24 3.99
N SER A 118 -19.34 3.20 4.89
CA SER A 118 -20.19 4.39 4.97
C SER A 118 -19.83 5.45 3.94
N SER A 119 -18.87 5.20 3.03
CA SER A 119 -18.49 6.15 1.99
C SER A 119 -19.64 6.40 1.02
N ASP A 120 -19.87 7.66 0.64
CA ASP A 120 -20.85 8.01 -0.41
C ASP A 120 -20.45 7.46 -1.79
N ARG A 121 -19.18 7.09 -1.98
CA ARG A 121 -18.65 6.60 -3.24
C ARG A 121 -18.84 5.09 -3.39
N GLU A 122 -19.66 4.68 -4.34
CA GLU A 122 -19.99 3.27 -4.59
C GLU A 122 -18.73 2.39 -4.78
N TYR A 123 -17.73 2.88 -5.51
CA TYR A 123 -16.50 2.12 -5.70
C TYR A 123 -15.75 1.86 -4.40
N VAL A 124 -15.73 2.81 -3.45
CA VAL A 124 -15.10 2.61 -2.14
C VAL A 124 -15.84 1.52 -1.37
N ARG A 125 -17.19 1.58 -1.35
CA ARG A 125 -18.01 0.54 -0.71
C ARG A 125 -17.77 -0.85 -1.29
N ARG A 126 -17.67 -0.98 -2.62
CA ARG A 126 -17.34 -2.27 -3.28
C ARG A 126 -15.98 -2.82 -2.83
N TYR A 127 -14.98 -1.94 -2.70
CA TYR A 127 -13.66 -2.33 -2.21
C TYR A 127 -13.69 -2.72 -0.72
N ALA A 128 -14.46 -2.01 0.10
CA ALA A 128 -14.64 -2.32 1.51
C ALA A 128 -15.33 -3.69 1.70
N SER A 129 -16.41 -3.96 0.97
CA SER A 129 -17.08 -5.28 0.98
C SER A 129 -16.14 -6.41 0.55
N TRP A 130 -15.34 -6.20 -0.49
CA TRP A 130 -14.31 -7.16 -0.91
C TRP A 130 -13.27 -7.41 0.20
N LEU A 131 -12.85 -6.34 0.89
CA LEU A 131 -11.88 -6.40 1.98
C LEU A 131 -12.44 -7.12 3.22
N ARG A 132 -13.69 -6.84 3.61
CA ARG A 132 -14.42 -7.55 4.68
C ARG A 132 -14.40 -9.06 4.47
N ASN A 133 -14.74 -9.49 3.26
CA ASN A 133 -14.72 -10.92 2.90
C ASN A 133 -13.31 -11.50 3.07
N LYS A 134 -12.27 -10.76 2.67
CA LYS A 134 -10.87 -11.21 2.84
C LYS A 134 -10.45 -11.30 4.31
N CYS A 135 -10.81 -10.33 5.15
CA CYS A 135 -10.49 -10.36 6.58
C CYS A 135 -11.16 -11.54 7.29
N ALA A 136 -12.43 -11.83 6.98
CA ALA A 136 -13.16 -12.96 7.56
C ALA A 136 -12.50 -14.31 7.23
N HIS A 137 -12.02 -14.50 5.99
CA HIS A 137 -11.32 -15.73 5.60
C HIS A 137 -9.93 -15.83 6.26
N SER A 138 -9.23 -14.71 6.45
CA SER A 138 -7.93 -14.72 7.13
C SER A 138 -8.05 -15.06 8.60
N ALA A 139 -9.10 -14.56 9.28
CA ALA A 139 -9.36 -14.86 10.68
C ALA A 139 -9.70 -16.36 10.89
N ALA A 140 -10.53 -16.94 10.02
CA ALA A 140 -10.91 -18.35 10.09
C ALA A 140 -9.72 -19.32 9.92
N GLN A 141 -8.68 -18.92 9.17
CA GLN A 141 -7.46 -19.73 9.00
C GLN A 141 -6.52 -19.67 10.20
N SER A 142 -6.59 -18.61 11.02
CA SER A 142 -5.78 -18.48 12.23
C SER A 142 -6.33 -19.25 13.43
N THR A 143 -7.62 -19.60 13.42
CA THR A 143 -8.27 -20.37 14.50
C THR A 143 -8.18 -21.89 14.32
N SER A 144 -7.52 -22.37 13.26
CA SER A 144 -7.41 -23.80 12.91
C SER A 144 -6.02 -24.41 13.21
N LEU A 145 -5.24 -23.79 14.10
CA LEU A 145 -3.97 -24.30 14.64
C LEU A 145 -4.07 -24.39 16.15
#